data_AF-A0A934ZXM2-F1
#
_entry.id   AF-A0A934ZXM2-F1
#
_cell.length_a   1.000
_cell.length_b   1.000
_cell.length_c   1.000
_cell.angle_alpha   90.00
_cell.angle_beta   90.00
_cell.angle_gamma   90.00
#
_symmetry.space_group_name_H-M   'P 1'
#
loop_
_entity.id
_entity.type
_entity.pdbx_description
1 polymer ?
#
loop_
_entity_poly.entity_id
_entity_poly.type
_entity_poly.pdbx_seq_one_letter_code
_entity_poly.pdbx_strand_id
1 'polypeptide(L)' 'MDLIDDMVSKFLSWPLPKDFSPDGGVSFQQPSNEAHWPVGTNLLTADQARAMIQHMVSDHTIYEVRPVPNVK' A
#
# COMPACT_ATOMS: atom_id res chain seq x y z
N MET A 1 -1.01 -14.31 -9.73
CA MET A 1 -0.24 -13.46 -8.81
C MET A 1 -1.04 -13.37 -7.50
N ASP A 2 -0.37 -13.44 -6.36
CA ASP A 2 -0.99 -13.18 -5.05
C ASP A 2 -1.54 -11.74 -5.02
N LEU A 3 -2.71 -11.53 -4.43
CA LEU A 3 -3.31 -10.20 -4.25
C LEU A 3 -2.36 -9.26 -3.50
N ILE A 4 -1.68 -9.78 -2.48
CA ILE A 4 -0.74 -9.00 -1.68
C ILE A 4 0.45 -8.55 -2.54
N ASP A 5 0.97 -9.40 -3.42
CA ASP A 5 2.09 -9.07 -4.30
C ASP A 5 1.72 -7.97 -5.32
N ASP A 6 0.49 -8.00 -5.84
CA ASP A 6 -0.04 -6.94 -6.72
C ASP A 6 -0.19 -5.62 -5.96
N MET A 7 -0.71 -5.64 -4.73
CA MET A 7 -0.83 -4.45 -3.88
C MET A 7 0.53 -3.87 -3.51
N VAL A 8 1.52 -4.70 -3.19
CA VAL A 8 2.91 -4.28 -2.93
C VAL A 8 3.50 -3.57 -4.15
N SER A 9 3.35 -4.18 -5.33
CA SER A 9 3.89 -3.63 -6.58
C SER A 9 3.26 -2.28 -6.93
N LYS A 10 1.95 -2.14 -6.72
CA LYS A 10 1.22 -0.87 -6.90
C LYS A 10 1.65 0.18 -5.89
N PHE A 11 1.80 -0.19 -4.61
CA PHE A 11 2.23 0.74 -3.58
C PHE A 11 3.63 1.30 -3.86
N LEU A 12 4.58 0.43 -4.18
CA LEU A 12 5.97 0.84 -4.43
C LEU A 12 6.11 1.75 -5.67
N SER A 13 5.25 1.58 -6.67
CA SER A 13 5.23 2.42 -7.87
C SER A 13 4.35 3.67 -7.75
N TRP A 14 3.63 3.85 -6.64
CA TRP A 14 2.70 4.96 -6.48
C TRP A 14 3.44 6.27 -6.14
N PRO A 15 3.31 7.34 -6.94
CA PRO A 15 3.85 8.65 -6.58
C PRO A 15 3.17 9.20 -5.33
N LEU A 16 3.97 9.81 -4.47
CA LEU A 16 3.49 10.45 -3.26
C LEU A 16 2.50 11.59 -3.61
N PRO A 17 1.38 11.77 -2.88
CA PRO A 17 0.46 12.87 -3.15
C PRO A 17 1.14 14.25 -3.02
N LYS A 18 0.71 15.24 -3.82
CA LYS A 18 1.30 16.60 -3.83
C LYS A 18 1.16 17.33 -2.49
N ASP A 19 0.11 17.00 -1.76
CA ASP A 19 -0.26 17.53 -0.45
C ASP A 19 0.20 16.63 0.71
N PHE A 20 1.07 15.66 0.44
CA PHE A 20 1.64 14.81 1.47
C PHE A 20 2.42 15.64 2.50
N SER A 21 1.98 15.55 3.76
CA SER A 21 2.56 16.27 4.89
C SER A 21 2.83 15.27 6.02
N PRO A 22 4.05 14.71 6.11
CA PRO A 22 4.39 13.76 7.16
C PRO A 22 4.45 14.46 8.52
N ASP A 23 4.18 13.72 9.59
CA ASP A 23 4.31 14.20 10.96
C ASP A 23 5.76 14.08 11.49
N GLY A 24 5.96 14.39 12.78
CA GLY A 24 7.26 14.18 13.45
C GLY A 24 8.37 15.16 13.07
N GLY A 25 8.03 16.30 12.45
CA GLY A 25 9.01 17.31 12.04
C GLY A 25 9.76 16.98 10.75
N VAL A 26 9.30 15.98 10.00
CA VAL A 26 9.81 15.66 8.66
C VAL A 26 9.18 16.63 7.66
N SER A 27 9.95 17.10 6.68
CA SER A 27 9.45 17.95 5.60
C SER A 27 10.12 17.57 4.29
N PHE A 28 9.35 17.58 3.19
CA PHE A 28 9.90 17.38 1.85
C PHE A 28 10.16 18.73 1.19
N GLN A 29 11.35 18.88 0.62
CA GLN A 29 11.61 19.95 -0.33
C GLN A 29 11.24 19.46 -1.72
N GLN A 30 10.49 20.28 -2.46
CA GLN A 30 10.15 19.96 -3.84
C GLN A 30 11.44 19.80 -4.65
N PRO A 31 11.63 18.69 -5.37
CA PRO A 31 12.81 18.52 -6.21
C PRO A 31 12.79 19.51 -7.37
N SER A 32 13.98 19.95 -7.79
CA SER A 32 14.15 20.82 -8.96
C SER A 32 13.75 20.16 -10.29
N ASN A 33 13.68 18.83 -10.31
CA ASN A 33 13.22 18.02 -11.43
C ASN A 33 12.08 17.12 -10.96
N GLU A 34 10.94 17.18 -11.65
CA GLU A 34 9.75 16.37 -11.35
C GLU A 34 10.01 14.86 -11.43
N ALA A 35 11.00 14.42 -12.22
CA ALA A 35 11.42 13.02 -12.29
C ALA A 35 11.97 12.47 -10.96
N HIS A 36 12.33 13.35 -10.01
CA HIS A 36 12.80 12.96 -8.68
C HIS A 36 11.69 13.00 -7.62
N TRP A 37 10.43 13.21 -8.03
CA TRP A 37 9.31 13.15 -7.10
C TRP A 37 9.24 11.76 -6.45
N PRO A 38 9.15 11.65 -5.12
CA PRO A 38 9.20 10.37 -4.46
C PRO A 38 8.00 9.50 -4.83
N VAL A 39 8.28 8.22 -5.05
CA VAL A 39 7.29 7.15 -5.14
C VAL A 39 7.38 6.28 -3.88
N GLY A 40 6.41 5.39 -3.67
CA GLY A 40 6.32 4.53 -2.48
C GLY A 40 7.58 3.71 -2.17
N THR A 41 8.47 3.45 -3.15
CA THR A 41 9.79 2.84 -2.91
C THR A 41 10.72 3.66 -2.00
N ASN A 42 10.52 4.97 -1.89
CA ASN A 42 11.30 5.82 -1.00
C ASN A 42 10.79 5.81 0.45
N LEU A 43 9.63 5.19 0.71
CA LEU A 43 9.02 5.12 2.03
C LEU A 43 9.24 3.76 2.70
N LEU A 44 9.03 2.66 1.97
CA LEU A 44 9.12 1.30 2.50
C LEU A 44 9.83 0.35 1.52
N THR A 45 10.54 -0.64 2.04
CA THR A 45 10.97 -1.80 1.24
C THR A 45 9.77 -2.66 0.85
N ALA A 46 9.93 -3.56 -0.13
CA ALA A 46 8.86 -4.47 -0.54
C ALA A 46 8.33 -5.34 0.63
N ASP A 47 9.21 -5.79 1.52
CA ASP A 47 8.81 -6.59 2.68
C ASP A 47 8.08 -5.75 3.74
N GLN A 48 8.51 -4.50 3.95
CA GLN A 48 7.81 -3.58 4.85
C GLN A 48 6.42 -3.21 4.30
N ALA A 49 6.31 -2.94 2.99
CA ALA A 49 5.03 -2.71 2.33
C ALA A 49 4.12 -3.93 2.42
N ARG A 50 4.66 -5.15 2.23
CA ARG A 50 3.92 -6.41 2.41
C ARG A 50 3.37 -6.54 3.83
N ALA A 51 4.21 -6.34 4.84
CA ALA A 51 3.80 -6.43 6.24
C ALA A 51 2.73 -5.38 6.59
N MET A 52 2.86 -4.15 6.09
CA MET A 52 1.87 -3.08 6.25
C MET A 52 0.54 -3.46 5.60
N ILE A 53 0.55 -3.89 4.34
CA ILE A 53 -0.67 -4.28 3.61
C ILE A 53 -1.34 -5.47 4.29
N GLN A 54 -0.57 -6.48 4.69
CA GLN A 54 -1.08 -7.60 5.46
C GLN A 54 -1.75 -7.11 6.73
N HIS A 55 -1.11 -6.23 7.51
CA HIS A 55 -1.72 -5.64 8.71
C HIS A 55 -3.05 -4.93 8.41
N MET A 56 -3.13 -4.13 7.34
CA MET A 56 -4.35 -3.41 6.94
C MET A 56 -5.51 -4.35 6.60
N VAL A 57 -5.22 -5.52 6.02
CA VAL A 57 -6.25 -6.47 5.56
C VAL A 57 -6.40 -7.69 6.48
N SER A 58 -5.63 -7.78 7.57
CA SER A 58 -5.63 -8.92 8.49
C SER A 58 -7.00 -9.14 9.16
N ASP A 59 -7.72 -8.05 9.46
CA ASP A 59 -9.08 -8.12 10.02
C ASP A 59 -10.16 -8.28 8.94
N HIS A 60 -9.78 -8.19 7.66
CA HIS A 60 -10.60 -8.64 6.56
C HIS A 60 -10.32 -10.12 6.32
N THR A 61 -10.76 -10.94 7.28
CA THR A 61 -11.26 -12.26 6.92
C THR A 61 -12.34 -12.01 5.87
N ILE A 62 -11.91 -12.11 4.61
CA ILE A 62 -12.76 -12.36 3.47
C ILE A 62 -13.85 -13.29 3.96
N TYR A 63 -15.10 -12.84 3.89
CA TYR A 63 -16.22 -13.72 4.04
C TYR A 63 -15.93 -14.88 3.09
N GLU A 64 -15.54 -16.03 3.66
CA GLU A 64 -15.64 -17.28 2.94
C GLU A 64 -17.03 -17.24 2.34
N VAL A 65 -17.08 -17.40 1.02
CA VAL A 65 -18.31 -17.69 0.31
C VAL A 65 -18.87 -18.95 0.97
N ARG A 66 -19.64 -18.79 2.04
CA ARG A 66 -20.28 -19.92 2.71
C ARG A 66 -21.23 -20.48 1.66
N PRO A 67 -21.08 -21.74 1.23
CA PRO A 67 -22.03 -22.32 0.31
C PRO A 67 -23.41 -22.20 0.95
N VAL A 68 -24.35 -21.58 0.23
CA VAL A 68 -25.74 -21.45 0.67
C VAL A 68 -26.24 -22.87 0.95
N PRO A 69 -26.69 -23.21 2.17
CA PRO A 69 -27.23 -24.52 2.45
C PRO A 69 -28.41 -24.76 1.50
N ASN A 70 -28.31 -25.81 0.69
CA ASN A 70 -29.36 -26.20 -0.22
C ASN A 70 -30.56 -26.65 0.63
N VAL A 71 -31.57 -25.79 0.75
CA VAL A 71 -32.82 -26.12 1.46
C VAL A 71 -33.55 -27.12 0.57
N LYS A 72 -33.67 -28.36 1.04
CA LYS A 72 -34.49 -29.40 0.42
C LYS A 72 -35.97 -29.07 0.52
#